data_AF-A0A0F9JDV1-F1
#
_entry.id   AF-A0A0F9JDV1-F1
#
_cell.length_a   1.000
_cell.length_b   1.000
_cell.length_c   1.000
_cell.angle_alpha   90.00
_cell.angle_beta   90.00
_cell.angle_gamma   90.00
#
_symmetry.space_group_name_H-M   'P 1'
#
loop_
_entity.id
_entity.type
_entity.pdbx_description
1 polymer ?
#
loop_
_entity_poly.entity_id
_entity_poly.type
_entity_poly.pdbx_seq_one_letter_code
_entity_poly.pdbx_strand_id
1 'polypeptide(L)'
;MEIFLTVSALTFSALFFAGFRASKAADRLQICIDNGTIDFDGVTITIPSELPVQHKIKLERERYIYLNAARSLFRGAAFLRLHQKHSAN
;
A
#
# COMPACT_ATOMS: atom_id res chain seq x y z
N MET A 1 -31.88 -7.86 -16.91
CA MET A 1 -31.49 -6.69 -16.08
C MET A 1 -30.80 -7.12 -14.79
N GLU A 2 -31.25 -8.19 -14.12
CA GLU A 2 -30.65 -8.69 -12.87
C GLU A 2 -29.18 -9.10 -13.00
N ILE A 3 -28.79 -9.87 -14.02
CA ILE A 3 -27.40 -10.33 -14.23
C ILE A 3 -26.42 -9.15 -14.32
N PHE A 4 -26.83 -8.05 -14.95
CA PHE A 4 -25.99 -6.87 -15.12
C PHE A 4 -25.74 -6.16 -13.78
N LEU A 5 -26.74 -6.14 -12.90
CA LEU A 5 -26.65 -5.60 -11.54
C LEU A 5 -25.77 -6.48 -10.65
N THR A 6 -25.85 -7.81 -10.78
CA THR A 6 -25.00 -8.72 -10.00
C THR A 6 -23.53 -8.62 -10.40
N VAL A 7 -23.24 -8.60 -11.71
CA VAL A 7 -21.86 -8.47 -12.21
C VAL A 7 -21.26 -7.12 -11.82
N SER A 8 -22.03 -6.03 -11.92
CA SER A 8 -21.56 -4.71 -11.50
C SER A 8 -21.31 -4.65 -9.99
N ALA A 9 -22.21 -5.19 -9.16
CA ALA A 9 -22.00 -5.26 -7.70
C ALA A 9 -20.76 -6.07 -7.30
N LEU A 10 -20.48 -7.19 -7.99
CA LEU A 10 -19.26 -7.97 -7.80
C LEU A 10 -18.00 -7.19 -8.17
N THR A 11 -18.09 -6.40 -9.24
CA THR A 11 -16.97 -5.56 -9.70
C THR A 11 -16.69 -4.43 -8.70
N PHE A 12 -17.72 -3.73 -8.22
CA PHE A 12 -17.60 -2.68 -7.21
C PHE A 12 -17.04 -3.21 -5.88
N SER A 13 -17.52 -4.36 -5.41
CA SER A 13 -17.02 -4.97 -4.18
C SER A 13 -15.55 -5.41 -4.33
N ALA A 14 -15.16 -6.03 -5.45
CA ALA A 14 -13.77 -6.37 -5.72
C ALA A 14 -12.85 -5.14 -5.73
N LEU A 15 -13.28 -4.04 -6.36
CA LEU A 15 -12.58 -2.77 -6.34
C LEU A 15 -12.45 -2.20 -4.92
N PHE A 16 -13.54 -2.20 -4.16
CA PHE A 16 -13.54 -1.73 -2.78
C PHE A 16 -12.54 -2.51 -1.90
N PHE A 17 -12.54 -3.85 -1.99
CA PHE A 17 -11.59 -4.69 -1.27
C PHE A 17 -10.14 -4.47 -1.72
N ALA A 18 -9.89 -4.23 -3.01
CA ALA A 18 -8.56 -3.91 -3.52
C ALA A 18 -8.06 -2.58 -2.94
N GLY A 19 -8.90 -1.54 -2.95
CA GLY A 19 -8.59 -0.25 -2.33
C GLY A 19 -8.33 -0.36 -0.84
N PHE A 20 -9.16 -1.11 -0.11
CA PHE A 20 -9.00 -1.34 1.32
C PHE A 20 -7.70 -2.08 1.67
N ARG A 21 -7.34 -3.11 0.91
CA ARG A 21 -6.05 -3.82 1.08
C ARG A 21 -4.87 -2.91 0.81
N ALA A 22 -4.97 -2.05 -0.19
CA ALA A 22 -3.94 -1.09 -0.51
C ALA A 22 -3.77 -0.03 0.59
N SER A 23 -4.86 0.50 1.14
CA SER A 23 -4.84 1.41 2.30
C SER A 23 -4.16 0.75 3.49
N LYS A 24 -4.52 -0.51 3.80
CA LYS A 24 -3.90 -1.24 4.90
C LYS A 24 -2.41 -1.52 4.68
N ALA A 25 -1.99 -1.72 3.43
CA ALA A 25 -0.58 -1.86 3.08
C ALA A 25 0.16 -0.52 3.23
N ALA A 26 -0.47 0.60 2.83
CA ALA A 26 0.07 1.94 3.04
C ALA A 26 0.27 2.23 4.54
N ASP A 27 -0.73 1.97 5.38
CA ASP A 27 -0.63 2.20 6.83
C ASP A 27 0.51 1.39 7.47
N ARG A 28 0.69 0.14 7.06
CA ARG A 28 1.77 -0.71 7.58
C ARG A 28 3.14 -0.24 7.13
N LEU A 29 3.27 0.15 5.86
CA LEU A 29 4.49 0.75 5.35
C LEU A 29 4.79 2.05 6.08
N GLN A 30 3.78 2.89 6.34
CA GLN A 30 3.94 4.13 7.11
C GLN A 30 4.46 3.85 8.52
N ILE A 31 3.89 2.88 9.22
CA ILE A 31 4.38 2.48 10.56
C ILE A 31 5.84 2.03 10.49
N CYS A 32 6.23 1.30 9.45
CA CYS A 32 7.62 0.89 9.26
C CYS A 32 8.54 2.08 8.93
N ILE A 33 8.06 3.08 8.20
CA ILE A 33 8.79 4.34 7.93
C ILE A 33 8.99 5.09 9.25
N ASP A 34 7.93 5.27 10.03
CA ASP A 34 7.95 6.00 11.30
C ASP A 34 8.90 5.34 12.31
N ASN A 35 8.88 4.00 12.38
CA ASN A 35 9.80 3.22 13.21
C ASN A 35 11.25 3.20 12.69
N GLY A 36 11.54 3.80 11.53
CA GLY A 36 12.87 3.78 10.90
C GLY A 36 13.28 2.38 10.42
N THR A 37 12.31 1.48 10.23
CA THR A 37 12.55 0.12 9.75
C THR A 37 12.64 0.03 8.23
N ILE A 38 12.05 0.99 7.53
CA ILE A 38 12.20 1.18 6.08
C ILE A 38 12.37 2.68 5.82
N ASP A 39 13.03 3.03 4.72
CA ASP A 39 13.20 4.42 4.32
C ASP A 39 12.29 4.75 3.13
N PHE A 40 11.82 6.00 3.09
CA PHE A 40 10.94 6.48 2.03
C PHE A 40 11.35 7.87 1.55
N ASP A 41 11.86 7.93 0.32
CA ASP A 41 12.34 9.16 -0.32
C ASP A 41 11.25 9.93 -1.07
N GLY A 42 9.97 9.70 -0.74
CA GLY A 42 8.84 10.27 -1.48
C GLY A 42 8.54 9.56 -2.82
N VAL A 43 9.51 8.86 -3.39
CA VAL A 43 9.38 8.08 -4.63
C VAL A 43 9.72 6.60 -4.43
N THR A 44 10.77 6.34 -3.66
CA THR A 44 11.34 4.99 -3.49
C THR A 44 11.16 4.51 -2.06
N ILE A 45 10.76 3.25 -1.90
CA ILE A 45 10.70 2.56 -0.61
C ILE A 45 11.90 1.62 -0.51
N THR A 46 12.83 1.93 0.38
CA THR A 46 14.06 1.18 0.61
C THR A 46 13.89 0.29 1.84
N ILE A 47 14.05 -1.02 1.66
CA ILE A 47 13.94 -2.01 2.74
C ILE A 47 15.37 -2.41 3.15
N PRO A 48 15.79 -2.18 4.41
CA PRO A 48 17.14 -2.49 4.85
C PRO A 48 17.42 -4.00 4.83
N SER A 49 18.67 -4.34 4.51
CA SER A 49 19.11 -5.73 4.39
C SER A 49 19.26 -6.46 5.73
N GLU A 50 19.23 -5.76 6.85
CA GLU A 50 19.37 -6.36 8.19
C GLU A 50 18.08 -7.01 8.71
N LEU A 51 16.95 -6.79 8.02
CA LEU A 51 15.67 -7.41 8.40
C LEU A 51 15.68 -8.94 8.19
N PRO A 52 15.05 -9.72 9.09
CA PRO A 52 14.86 -11.14 8.89
C PRO A 52 14.07 -11.43 7.60
N VAL A 53 14.43 -12.51 6.91
CA VAL A 53 13.91 -12.87 5.56
C VAL A 53 12.38 -12.87 5.50
N GLN A 54 11.72 -13.41 6.53
CA GLN A 54 10.26 -13.45 6.60
C GLN A 54 9.63 -12.04 6.65
N HIS A 55 10.27 -11.10 7.34
CA HIS A 55 9.83 -9.71 7.42
C HIS A 55 10.06 -8.98 6.09
N LYS A 56 11.19 -9.23 5.42
CA LYS A 56 11.45 -8.68 4.08
C LYS A 56 10.40 -9.13 3.06
N ILE A 57 10.10 -10.43 2.99
CA ILE A 57 9.08 -10.95 2.06
C ILE A 57 7.72 -10.30 2.31
N LYS A 58 7.36 -10.11 3.58
CA LYS A 58 6.10 -9.45 3.95
C LYS A 58 6.09 -7.97 3.52
N LEU A 59 7.16 -7.23 3.80
CA LEU A 59 7.31 -5.83 3.41
C LEU A 59 7.34 -5.65 1.89
N GLU A 60 8.02 -6.53 1.16
CA GLU A 60 8.03 -6.51 -0.30
C GLU A 60 6.65 -6.77 -0.88
N ARG A 61 5.88 -7.71 -0.30
CA ARG A 61 4.50 -7.94 -0.69
C ARG A 61 3.63 -6.71 -0.45
N GLU A 62 3.77 -6.06 0.71
CA GLU A 62 3.03 -4.84 1.04
C GLU A 62 3.42 -3.68 0.12
N ARG A 63 4.73 -3.50 -0.15
CA ARG A 63 5.28 -2.56 -1.14
C ARG A 63 4.68 -2.79 -2.52
N TYR A 64 4.63 -4.05 -2.96
CA TYR A 64 4.07 -4.41 -4.26
C TYR A 64 2.58 -4.07 -4.35
N ILE A 65 1.79 -4.40 -3.32
CA ILE A 65 0.35 -4.09 -3.27
C ILE A 65 0.14 -2.57 -3.32
N TYR A 66 0.90 -1.81 -2.52
CA TYR A 66 0.86 -0.35 -2.49
C TYR A 66 1.21 0.25 -3.85
N LEU A 67 2.35 -0.12 -4.44
CA LEU A 67 2.79 0.40 -5.73
C LEU A 67 1.82 0.05 -6.86
N ASN A 68 1.28 -1.17 -6.86
CA ASN A 68 0.31 -1.59 -7.85
C ASN A 68 -1.00 -0.80 -7.71
N ALA A 69 -1.48 -0.58 -6.49
CA ALA A 69 -2.67 0.23 -6.25
C ALA A 69 -2.45 1.71 -6.59
N ALA A 70 -1.30 2.28 -6.22
CA ALA A 70 -0.93 3.66 -6.51
C ALA A 70 -0.80 3.92 -8.03
N ARG A 71 -0.47 2.90 -8.82
CA ARG A 71 -0.45 2.96 -10.30
C ARG A 71 -1.81 2.70 -10.95
N SER A 72 -2.74 2.07 -10.24
CA SER A 72 -4.06 1.67 -10.74
C SER A 72 -5.08 2.83 -10.64
N LEU A 73 -6.37 2.52 -10.76
CA LEU A 73 -7.52 3.44 -10.62
C LEU A 73 -7.52 4.24 -9.30
N PHE A 74 -6.71 3.86 -8.32
CA PHE A 74 -6.51 4.58 -7.06
C PHE A 74 -5.39 5.62 -7.12
N ARG A 75 -4.83 5.92 -8.30
CA ARG A 75 -3.81 6.95 -8.48
C ARG A 75 -4.32 8.30 -7.95
N GLY A 76 -3.63 8.83 -6.93
CA GLY A 76 -4.00 10.09 -6.28
C GLY A 76 -4.97 9.96 -5.12
N ALA A 77 -5.39 8.74 -4.77
CA ALA A 77 -6.15 8.49 -3.54
C ALA A 77 -5.36 8.97 -2.31
N ALA A 78 -5.95 9.85 -1.51
CA ALA A 78 -5.33 10.39 -0.31
C ALA A 78 -4.94 9.29 0.70
N PHE A 79 -5.72 8.19 0.75
CA PHE A 79 -5.45 7.03 1.60
C PHE A 79 -4.27 6.15 1.13
N LEU A 80 -3.67 6.44 -0.03
CA LEU A 80 -2.46 5.79 -0.53
C LEU A 80 -1.27 6.75 -0.56
N ARG A 81 -1.25 7.79 0.28
CA ARG A 81 -0.10 8.68 0.40
C ARG A 81 0.76 8.25 1.58
N LEU A 82 1.93 7.70 1.29
CA LEU A 82 3.00 7.59 2.27
C LEU A 82 3.61 8.96 2.52
N HIS A 83 3.96 9.22 3.77
CA HIS A 83 4.68 10.40 4.21
C HIS A 83 6.09 9.99 4.59
N GLN A 84 7.07 10.82 4.23
CA GLN A 84 8.42 10.63 4.74
C GLN A 84 8.37 10.75 6.27
N LYS A 85 9.22 9.98 6.95
CA LYS A 85 9.49 10.23 8.36
C LYS A 85 9.96 11.68 8.45
N HIS A 86 9.15 12.55 9.04
CA HIS A 86 9.65 13.86 9.47
C HIS A 86 10.70 13.55 10.52
N SER A 87 11.97 13.51 10.12
CA SER A 87 13.07 13.66 11.06
C SER A 87 12.92 15.08 11.60
N ALA A 88 12.14 15.21 12.68
CA ALA A 88 12.12 16.39 13.51
C ALA A 88 13.57 16.57 14.00
N ASN A 89 14.28 17.46 13.31
CA ASN A 89 15.56 17.99 13.73
C ASN A 89 15.29 19.16 14.67
#